data_AF-A0A7S6W1U5-F1
#
_entry.id   AF-A0A7S6W1U5-F1
#
_cell.length_a   1.000
_cell.length_b   1.000
_cell.length_c   1.000
_cell.angle_alpha   90.00
_cell.angle_beta   90.00
_cell.angle_gamma   90.00
#
_symmetry.space_group_name_H-M   'P 1'
#
loop_
_entity.id
_entity.type
_entity.pdbx_description
1 polymer ?
#
loop_
_entity_poly.entity_id
_entity_poly.type
_entity_poly.pdbx_seq_one_letter_code
_entity_poly.pdbx_strand_id
1 'polypeptide(L)'
;MKKKLIRGLIFSTFAMSSLSHAMMALDDESLSKVDGQALLSMEYTQGYNSVDESGQAVDQSKVGFYKLGLEAEMELNANIKKLQLGCGGANGSGACDIDIDHISLSGLPANSNYTSDERAATSALLTNPFIEIAIKDPKSAATREVMGFRLSAEKISGLMTLGTENSNTPNGINTFSGYMKTKASAGVATTAERVMDYASTQQYIEGAVKGTLFGAEVDLPLHYKSDNYSFNLKSTTAPFTIPATVVSGNRMTDVQLKGTGTVDRLDFSGPLEAQISLLGLNINLNKDVTGYLTGLKTDITVNQSLGLIHALYLNNPASLSLQAQKILWPGAAVAAERGWWLAMEDEVDLGSITPSDKVAITDEVLKQTIAGINHDLSTNVRNCGDLLFGCVAGSSLDVKEIKNPSLIDFPLTNLKLSGQEFRSNCFGGLKFC
;
A
#
# COMPACT_ATOMS: atom_id res chain seq x y z
N MET A 1 -99.61 -10.79 28.87
CA MET A 1 -99.81 -9.38 29.27
C MET A 1 -99.76 -9.28 30.79
N LYS A 2 -98.97 -8.34 31.34
CA LYS A 2 -99.12 -7.74 32.70
C LYS A 2 -98.97 -8.75 33.87
N LYS A 3 -98.02 -8.65 34.80
CA LYS A 3 -97.74 -7.54 35.73
C LYS A 3 -96.73 -8.12 36.76
N LYS A 4 -95.65 -7.41 37.08
CA LYS A 4 -95.40 -6.74 38.38
C LYS A 4 -94.95 -7.67 39.52
N LEU A 5 -94.10 -7.28 40.47
CA LEU A 5 -93.17 -6.17 40.73
C LEU A 5 -92.58 -6.46 42.14
N ILE A 6 -91.28 -6.23 42.32
CA ILE A 6 -90.60 -5.61 43.50
C ILE A 6 -90.43 -6.41 44.80
N ARG A 7 -89.19 -6.27 45.31
CA ARG A 7 -88.67 -6.22 46.71
C ARG A 7 -87.83 -7.45 47.06
N GLY A 8 -86.59 -7.35 47.54
CA GLY A 8 -85.74 -6.22 47.91
C GLY A 8 -84.61 -6.72 48.82
N LEU A 9 -83.45 -6.08 48.72
CA LEU A 9 -82.46 -5.78 49.76
C LEU A 9 -81.74 -6.90 50.57
N ILE A 10 -80.41 -6.70 50.67
CA ILE A 10 -79.47 -7.03 51.77
C ILE A 10 -78.54 -8.24 51.57
N PHE A 11 -77.31 -7.90 51.16
CA PHE A 11 -76.00 -8.19 51.76
C PHE A 11 -75.54 -9.63 52.09
N SER A 12 -74.27 -9.83 51.72
CA SER A 12 -73.22 -10.64 52.36
C SER A 12 -72.96 -12.08 51.88
N THR A 13 -71.85 -12.16 51.12
CA THR A 13 -70.73 -13.12 51.28
C THR A 13 -70.99 -14.61 51.15
N PHE A 14 -70.54 -15.23 50.06
CA PHE A 14 -69.28 -16.00 49.98
C PHE A 14 -69.13 -16.61 48.58
N ALA A 15 -67.88 -16.90 48.20
CA ALA A 15 -67.44 -17.63 47.01
C ALA A 15 -67.37 -16.82 45.70
N MET A 16 -66.23 -16.14 45.50
CA MET A 16 -65.51 -16.26 44.23
C MET A 16 -64.04 -16.54 44.50
N SER A 17 -63.58 -17.57 43.81
CA SER A 17 -62.27 -18.19 43.79
C SER A 17 -61.09 -17.23 43.73
N SER A 18 -60.12 -17.50 44.59
CA SER A 18 -58.74 -17.04 44.51
C SER A 18 -58.12 -17.41 43.15
N LEU A 19 -57.91 -16.42 42.28
CA LEU A 19 -56.85 -16.46 41.27
C LEU A 19 -55.61 -15.80 41.89
N SER A 20 -54.84 -16.60 42.64
CA SER A 20 -53.46 -16.26 42.93
C SER A 20 -52.72 -16.17 41.60
N HIS A 21 -52.28 -14.97 41.21
CA HIS A 21 -51.21 -14.85 40.23
C HIS A 21 -49.94 -15.30 40.94
N ALA A 22 -49.73 -16.61 40.96
CA ALA A 22 -48.47 -17.21 41.33
C ALA A 22 -47.45 -16.82 40.25
N MET A 23 -46.31 -16.28 40.67
CA MET A 23 -45.15 -16.09 39.81
C MET A 23 -44.80 -17.46 39.20
N MET A 24 -44.96 -17.61 37.87
CA MET A 24 -44.47 -18.79 37.16
C MET A 24 -42.94 -18.71 37.13
N ALA A 25 -42.29 -19.72 37.69
CA ALA A 25 -40.88 -19.97 37.41
C ALA A 25 -40.77 -20.38 35.94
N LEU A 26 -40.08 -19.56 35.15
CA LEU A 26 -39.70 -19.91 33.78
C LEU A 26 -38.55 -20.91 33.84
N ASP A 27 -38.61 -21.96 33.02
CA ASP A 27 -37.46 -22.83 32.80
C ASP A 27 -36.37 -22.11 31.97
N ASP A 28 -35.13 -22.58 32.06
CA ASP A 28 -33.98 -21.96 31.38
C ASP A 28 -34.14 -21.90 29.85
N GLU A 29 -34.95 -22.78 29.26
CA GLU A 29 -35.24 -22.81 27.81
C GLU A 29 -36.23 -21.71 27.40
N SER A 30 -37.13 -21.34 28.32
CA SER A 30 -38.05 -20.22 28.20
C SER A 30 -37.40 -18.89 28.56
N LEU A 31 -36.41 -18.88 29.47
CA LEU A 31 -35.53 -17.73 29.74
C LEU A 31 -34.60 -17.44 28.56
N SER A 32 -34.01 -18.47 27.93
CA SER A 32 -33.20 -18.36 26.70
C SER A 32 -33.96 -17.75 25.51
N LYS A 33 -35.29 -17.95 25.44
CA LYS A 33 -36.15 -17.28 24.43
C LYS A 33 -36.46 -15.81 24.74
N VAL A 34 -36.24 -15.37 25.98
CA VAL A 34 -36.54 -14.01 26.47
C VAL A 34 -35.26 -13.22 26.79
N ASP A 35 -34.10 -13.87 26.85
CA ASP A 35 -32.79 -13.25 26.90
C ASP A 35 -32.53 -12.53 25.57
N GLY A 36 -32.84 -11.23 25.56
CA GLY A 36 -32.39 -10.33 24.51
C GLY A 36 -30.90 -10.49 24.31
N GLN A 37 -30.45 -10.42 23.05
CA GLN A 37 -29.03 -10.25 22.75
C GLN A 37 -28.50 -9.16 23.67
N ALA A 38 -27.61 -9.53 24.60
CA ALA A 38 -27.08 -8.58 25.56
C ALA A 38 -26.31 -7.53 24.76
N LEU A 39 -26.87 -6.31 24.69
CA LEU A 39 -26.28 -5.22 23.91
C LEU A 39 -24.83 -4.96 24.34
N LEU A 40 -24.52 -5.16 25.62
CA LEU A 40 -23.17 -5.06 26.16
C LEU A 40 -22.63 -6.44 26.54
N SER A 41 -21.47 -6.78 26.02
CA SER A 41 -20.71 -7.99 26.36
C SER A 41 -19.47 -7.64 27.16
N MET A 42 -19.14 -8.44 28.17
CA MET A 42 -17.92 -8.27 28.98
C MET A 42 -17.09 -9.54 28.94
N GLU A 43 -15.84 -9.42 28.54
CA GLU A 43 -14.89 -10.53 28.45
C GLU A 43 -13.61 -10.20 29.22
N TYR A 44 -13.03 -11.23 29.83
CA TYR A 44 -11.72 -11.17 30.46
C TYR A 44 -10.77 -12.16 29.79
N THR A 45 -9.61 -11.67 29.37
CA THR A 45 -8.53 -12.50 28.83
C THR A 45 -7.27 -12.32 29.66
N GLN A 46 -6.68 -13.43 30.12
CA GLN A 46 -5.40 -13.42 30.81
C GLN A 46 -4.26 -13.28 29.79
N GLY A 47 -3.39 -12.29 29.97
CA GLY A 47 -2.16 -12.17 29.19
C GLY A 47 -1.17 -13.29 29.49
N TYR A 48 -0.38 -13.63 28.48
CA TYR A 48 0.62 -14.69 28.52
C TYR A 48 1.88 -14.23 27.76
N ASN A 49 2.95 -15.00 27.90
CA ASN A 49 4.19 -14.74 27.18
C ASN A 49 4.04 -15.24 25.75
N SER A 50 4.21 -14.35 24.78
CA SER A 50 4.05 -14.66 23.37
C SER A 50 5.21 -14.10 22.55
N VAL A 51 5.36 -14.61 21.34
CA VAL A 51 6.17 -14.00 20.29
C VAL A 51 5.20 -13.51 19.23
N ASP A 52 5.27 -12.24 18.88
CA ASP A 52 4.39 -11.66 17.86
C ASP A 52 4.81 -12.05 16.43
N GLU A 53 4.03 -11.65 15.42
CA GLU A 53 4.34 -11.97 14.00
C GLU A 53 5.63 -11.31 13.49
N SER A 54 6.13 -10.29 14.20
CA SER A 54 7.43 -9.66 13.93
C SER A 54 8.61 -10.35 14.65
N GLY A 55 8.36 -11.46 15.34
CA GLY A 55 9.37 -12.24 16.07
C GLY A 55 9.78 -11.63 17.41
N GLN A 56 9.02 -10.66 17.94
CA GLN A 56 9.32 -10.00 19.22
C GLN A 56 8.67 -10.73 20.39
N ALA A 57 9.46 -11.09 21.39
CA ALA A 57 8.95 -11.67 22.63
C ALA A 57 8.33 -10.59 23.53
N VAL A 58 7.11 -10.83 24.01
CA VAL A 58 6.37 -9.94 24.91
C VAL A 58 5.94 -10.70 26.16
N ASP A 59 6.38 -10.28 27.34
CA ASP A 59 5.89 -10.81 28.63
C ASP A 59 4.69 -9.99 29.11
N GLN A 60 3.54 -10.64 29.13
CA GLN A 60 2.29 -10.07 29.62
C GLN A 60 1.61 -11.01 30.62
N SER A 61 2.37 -11.91 31.24
CA SER A 61 1.88 -12.88 32.22
C SER A 61 1.17 -12.24 33.43
N LYS A 62 1.48 -10.97 33.71
CA LYS A 62 0.88 -10.17 34.78
C LYS A 62 -0.19 -9.18 34.30
N VAL A 63 -0.53 -9.19 33.01
CA VAL A 63 -1.53 -8.30 32.43
C VAL A 63 -2.84 -9.07 32.23
N GLY A 64 -3.96 -8.47 32.61
CA GLY A 64 -5.30 -8.94 32.28
C GLY A 64 -5.98 -7.93 31.35
N PHE A 65 -6.66 -8.43 30.33
CA PHE A 65 -7.41 -7.64 29.36
C PHE A 65 -8.90 -7.72 29.68
N TYR A 66 -9.56 -6.56 29.73
CA TYR A 66 -10.98 -6.44 29.99
C TYR A 66 -11.64 -5.80 28.78
N LYS A 67 -12.41 -6.57 28.02
CA LYS A 67 -13.11 -6.12 26.82
C LYS A 67 -14.58 -5.87 27.15
N LEU A 68 -15.04 -4.66 26.86
CA LEU A 68 -16.44 -4.26 26.86
C LEU A 68 -16.88 -4.10 25.41
N GLY A 69 -17.60 -5.09 24.89
CA GLY A 69 -18.16 -5.10 23.54
C GLY A 69 -19.57 -4.54 23.50
N LEU A 70 -19.93 -3.99 22.36
CA LEU A 70 -21.28 -3.61 21.99
C LEU A 70 -21.72 -4.55 20.85
N GLU A 71 -22.71 -5.40 21.08
CA GLU A 71 -23.26 -6.31 20.06
C GLU A 71 -24.22 -5.51 19.14
N ALA A 72 -23.63 -4.69 18.26
CA ALA A 72 -24.36 -3.82 17.36
C ALA A 72 -23.54 -3.45 16.11
N GLU A 73 -24.25 -2.97 15.10
CA GLU A 73 -23.66 -2.27 13.97
C GLU A 73 -23.73 -0.75 14.22
N MET A 74 -22.59 -0.07 14.19
CA MET A 74 -22.50 1.38 14.32
C MET A 74 -22.12 2.01 12.99
N GLU A 75 -22.90 3.00 12.56
CA GLU A 75 -22.58 3.81 11.39
C GLU A 75 -21.80 5.06 11.80
N LEU A 76 -20.68 5.31 11.15
CA LEU A 76 -19.85 6.50 11.36
C LEU A 76 -19.51 7.17 10.03
N ASN A 77 -19.92 8.43 9.90
CA ASN A 77 -19.39 9.33 8.88
C ASN A 77 -18.68 10.49 9.60
N ALA A 78 -17.39 10.66 9.33
CA ALA A 78 -16.57 11.65 10.00
C ALA A 78 -15.62 12.34 9.03
N ASN A 79 -15.40 13.63 9.26
CA ASN A 79 -14.31 14.39 8.66
C ASN A 79 -13.56 15.10 9.80
N ILE A 80 -12.24 14.90 9.87
CA ILE A 80 -11.37 15.44 10.90
C ILE A 80 -10.23 16.18 10.23
N LYS A 81 -10.21 17.50 10.38
CA LYS A 81 -9.22 18.36 9.70
C LYS A 81 -7.78 18.00 10.06
N LYS A 82 -7.54 17.65 11.32
CA LYS A 82 -6.22 17.31 11.84
C LYS A 82 -6.38 16.26 12.94
N LEU A 83 -5.83 15.07 12.73
CA LEU A 83 -5.73 14.03 13.76
C LEU A 83 -4.30 13.99 14.27
N GLN A 84 -4.10 14.49 15.47
CA GLN A 84 -2.79 14.56 16.13
C GLN A 84 -2.85 13.86 17.48
N LEU A 85 -2.12 12.74 17.58
CA LEU A 85 -2.09 11.90 18.77
C LEU A 85 -0.64 11.71 19.21
N GLY A 86 -0.40 11.83 20.51
CA GLY A 86 0.93 11.67 21.09
C GLY A 86 1.91 12.77 20.68
N CYS A 87 1.45 13.99 20.44
CA CYS A 87 2.35 15.09 20.10
C CYS A 87 3.05 15.65 21.33
N GLY A 88 4.37 15.83 21.29
CA GLY A 88 5.11 16.44 22.38
C GLY A 88 5.37 15.51 23.57
N GLY A 89 5.63 16.09 24.74
CA GLY A 89 5.82 15.33 25.99
C GLY A 89 6.93 14.28 25.88
N ALA A 90 6.58 13.02 26.11
CA ALA A 90 7.49 11.87 26.02
C ALA A 90 8.09 11.66 24.62
N ASN A 91 7.48 12.28 23.60
CA ASN A 91 7.84 12.07 22.20
C ASN A 91 8.81 13.14 21.68
N GLY A 92 9.01 14.23 22.43
CA GLY A 92 9.85 15.36 22.05
C GLY A 92 9.08 16.44 21.29
N SER A 93 9.65 17.64 21.21
CA SER A 93 8.97 18.79 20.57
C SER A 93 8.75 18.53 19.09
N GLY A 94 7.52 18.76 18.61
CA GLY A 94 7.14 18.61 17.20
C GLY A 94 6.99 17.15 16.71
N ALA A 95 7.22 16.14 17.55
CA ALA A 95 7.02 14.75 17.18
C ALA A 95 5.67 14.23 17.71
N CYS A 96 4.88 13.63 16.82
CA CYS A 96 3.61 12.97 17.12
C CYS A 96 3.75 11.47 16.85
N ASP A 97 2.98 10.65 17.55
CA ASP A 97 2.89 9.22 17.20
C ASP A 97 2.04 9.04 15.95
N ILE A 98 0.91 9.75 15.87
CA ILE A 98 0.05 9.80 14.68
C ILE A 98 -0.22 11.27 14.36
N ASP A 99 0.10 11.67 13.13
CA ASP A 99 -0.25 12.97 12.58
C ASP A 99 -0.77 12.78 11.15
N ILE A 100 -2.06 13.06 10.96
CA ILE A 100 -2.75 12.92 9.68
C ILE A 100 -3.55 14.20 9.41
N ASP A 101 -3.38 14.73 8.21
CA ASP A 101 -4.16 15.86 7.69
C ASP A 101 -5.42 15.38 6.97
N HIS A 102 -6.53 16.10 7.18
CA HIS A 102 -7.80 15.94 6.45
C HIS A 102 -8.27 14.49 6.33
N ILE A 103 -8.33 13.77 7.45
CA ILE A 103 -8.83 12.39 7.47
C ILE A 103 -10.36 12.37 7.40
N SER A 104 -10.90 11.57 6.50
CA SER A 104 -12.33 11.33 6.34
C SER A 104 -12.61 9.84 6.40
N LEU A 105 -13.66 9.45 7.12
CA LEU A 105 -14.17 8.09 7.17
C LEU A 105 -15.63 8.10 6.73
N SER A 106 -15.96 7.30 5.72
CA SER A 106 -17.31 7.19 5.17
C SER A 106 -17.58 5.76 4.72
N GLY A 107 -18.79 5.50 4.24
CA GLY A 107 -19.03 4.30 3.44
C GLY A 107 -18.30 4.37 2.10
N LEU A 108 -18.28 3.24 1.39
CA LEU A 108 -17.85 3.18 0.00
C LEU A 108 -19.09 3.02 -0.88
N PRO A 109 -19.44 4.01 -1.72
CA PRO A 109 -20.53 3.85 -2.67
C PRO A 109 -20.33 2.66 -3.60
N ALA A 110 -21.40 1.95 -3.95
CA ALA A 110 -21.34 0.76 -4.80
C ALA A 110 -20.91 1.06 -6.26
N ASN A 111 -21.13 2.29 -6.74
CA ASN A 111 -20.69 2.76 -8.05
C ASN A 111 -19.22 3.18 -7.98
N SER A 112 -18.36 2.70 -8.88
CA SER A 112 -16.95 3.10 -8.95
C SER A 112 -16.73 4.55 -9.39
N ASN A 113 -17.69 5.15 -10.10
CA ASN A 113 -17.69 6.54 -10.53
C ASN A 113 -18.64 7.40 -9.67
N TYR A 114 -18.55 7.24 -8.36
CA TYR A 114 -19.37 8.00 -7.43
C TYR A 114 -19.00 9.49 -7.40
N THR A 115 -19.96 10.32 -6.98
CA THR A 115 -19.81 11.75 -6.72
C THR A 115 -19.52 12.02 -5.24
N SER A 116 -19.04 13.22 -4.91
CA SER A 116 -18.84 13.61 -3.51
C SER A 116 -20.14 13.56 -2.69
N ASP A 117 -21.28 13.93 -3.28
CA ASP A 117 -22.58 13.88 -2.60
C ASP A 117 -23.02 12.44 -2.30
N GLU A 118 -22.79 11.51 -3.24
CA GLU A 118 -23.06 10.09 -3.02
C GLU A 118 -22.17 9.49 -1.93
N ARG A 119 -20.89 9.89 -1.85
CA ARG A 119 -20.00 9.46 -0.76
C ARG A 119 -20.44 10.04 0.58
N ALA A 120 -20.71 11.34 0.64
CA ALA A 120 -21.14 12.06 1.83
C ALA A 120 -22.46 11.52 2.42
N ALA A 121 -23.30 10.91 1.59
CA ALA A 121 -24.54 10.25 2.01
C ALA A 121 -24.35 8.83 2.60
N THR A 122 -23.11 8.32 2.68
CA THR A 122 -22.83 6.97 3.19
C THR A 122 -22.01 7.01 4.49
N SER A 123 -22.16 5.97 5.32
CA SER A 123 -21.42 5.82 6.59
C SER A 123 -20.55 4.57 6.56
N ALA A 124 -19.39 4.63 7.21
CA ALA A 124 -18.61 3.42 7.49
C ALA A 124 -19.37 2.57 8.52
N LEU A 125 -19.32 1.26 8.35
CA LEU A 125 -19.98 0.30 9.23
C LEU A 125 -18.95 -0.31 10.18
N LEU A 126 -19.15 -0.12 11.48
CA LEU A 126 -18.36 -0.73 12.54
C LEU A 126 -19.20 -1.85 13.15
N THR A 127 -18.84 -3.10 12.88
CA THR A 127 -19.51 -4.29 13.41
C THR A 127 -18.89 -4.68 14.75
N ASN A 128 -19.72 -4.82 15.77
CA ASN A 128 -19.34 -5.20 17.14
C ASN A 128 -18.18 -4.37 17.71
N PRO A 129 -18.36 -3.04 17.84
CA PRO A 129 -17.33 -2.17 18.40
C PRO A 129 -17.11 -2.49 19.88
N PHE A 130 -15.88 -2.30 20.35
CA PHE A 130 -15.50 -2.59 21.72
C PHE A 130 -14.41 -1.64 22.25
N ILE A 131 -14.39 -1.52 23.57
CA ILE A 131 -13.31 -0.90 24.33
C ILE A 131 -12.63 -2.00 25.13
N GLU A 132 -11.30 -2.04 25.08
CA GLU A 132 -10.52 -2.99 25.83
C GLU A 132 -9.48 -2.28 26.70
N ILE A 133 -9.36 -2.69 27.95
CA ILE A 133 -8.42 -2.10 28.93
C ILE A 133 -7.43 -3.16 29.37
N ALA A 134 -6.14 -2.84 29.29
CA ALA A 134 -5.07 -3.67 29.82
C ALA A 134 -4.74 -3.25 31.25
N ILE A 135 -4.81 -4.18 32.19
CA ILE A 135 -4.55 -3.95 33.61
C ILE A 135 -3.45 -4.88 34.09
N LYS A 136 -2.36 -4.32 34.60
CA LYS A 136 -1.29 -5.06 35.27
C LYS A 136 -1.67 -5.40 36.70
N ASP A 137 -1.24 -6.58 37.15
CA ASP A 137 -1.54 -7.16 38.45
C ASP A 137 -3.03 -7.09 38.83
N PRO A 138 -3.95 -7.59 37.98
CA PRO A 138 -5.39 -7.39 38.16
C PRO A 138 -5.91 -7.95 39.49
N LYS A 139 -5.22 -8.94 40.08
CA LYS A 139 -5.61 -9.58 41.34
C LYS A 139 -5.11 -8.85 42.60
N SER A 140 -4.22 -7.86 42.48
CA SER A 140 -3.59 -7.17 43.60
C SER A 140 -3.98 -5.69 43.62
N ALA A 141 -4.83 -5.28 44.56
CA ALA A 141 -5.27 -3.89 44.65
C ALA A 141 -4.12 -2.90 44.90
N ALA A 142 -3.02 -3.33 45.53
CA ALA A 142 -1.88 -2.48 45.86
C ALA A 142 -0.94 -2.22 44.67
N THR A 143 -0.95 -3.09 43.66
CA THR A 143 -0.05 -2.99 42.49
C THR A 143 -0.80 -2.92 41.16
N ARG A 144 -2.15 -2.85 41.21
CA ARG A 144 -3.00 -2.74 40.03
C ARG A 144 -2.73 -1.43 39.30
N GLU A 145 -2.41 -1.52 38.02
CA GLU A 145 -2.08 -0.37 37.17
C GLU A 145 -2.76 -0.52 35.80
N VAL A 146 -3.35 0.55 35.29
CA VAL A 146 -3.87 0.59 33.92
C VAL A 146 -2.69 0.79 32.98
N MET A 147 -2.45 -0.19 32.11
CA MET A 147 -1.31 -0.19 31.19
C MET A 147 -1.65 0.46 29.85
N GLY A 148 -2.93 0.48 29.48
CA GLY A 148 -3.41 1.07 28.24
C GLY A 148 -4.87 0.78 27.97
N PHE A 149 -5.39 1.37 26.90
CA PHE A 149 -6.71 1.06 26.36
C PHE A 149 -6.64 0.95 24.84
N ARG A 150 -7.60 0.21 24.27
CA ARG A 150 -7.79 0.01 22.83
C ARG A 150 -9.26 0.22 22.48
N LEU A 151 -9.50 1.01 21.45
CA LEU A 151 -10.80 1.16 20.79
C LEU A 151 -10.73 0.40 19.48
N SER A 152 -11.71 -0.47 19.22
CA SER A 152 -11.68 -1.34 18.04
C SER A 152 -13.08 -1.77 17.64
N ALA A 153 -13.19 -2.42 16.50
CA ALA A 153 -14.36 -3.20 16.10
C ALA A 153 -13.90 -4.56 15.57
N GLU A 154 -14.78 -5.55 15.57
CA GLU A 154 -14.49 -6.83 14.90
C GLU A 154 -14.29 -6.62 13.40
N LYS A 155 -14.99 -5.64 12.84
CA LYS A 155 -14.83 -5.25 11.45
C LYS A 155 -15.18 -3.78 11.23
N ILE A 156 -14.34 -3.08 10.47
CA ILE A 156 -14.65 -1.76 9.92
C ILE A 156 -14.75 -1.89 8.41
N SER A 157 -15.91 -1.56 7.85
CA SER A 157 -16.19 -1.55 6.42
C SER A 157 -16.42 -0.12 5.96
N GLY A 158 -15.59 0.41 5.07
CA GLY A 158 -15.72 1.77 4.59
C GLY A 158 -14.53 2.25 3.78
N LEU A 159 -14.53 3.55 3.49
CA LEU A 159 -13.46 4.24 2.80
C LEU A 159 -12.85 5.29 3.73
N MET A 160 -11.59 5.09 4.08
CA MET A 160 -10.78 6.09 4.77
C MET A 160 -9.98 6.87 3.72
N THR A 161 -10.13 8.20 3.70
CA THR A 161 -9.29 9.07 2.88
C THR A 161 -8.50 10.04 3.72
N LEU A 162 -7.37 10.46 3.20
CA LEU A 162 -6.34 11.21 3.89
C LEU A 162 -5.92 12.34 2.95
N GLY A 163 -5.66 13.52 3.48
CA GLY A 163 -5.34 14.69 2.66
C GLY A 163 -6.53 15.21 1.84
N THR A 164 -6.26 16.18 0.96
CA THR A 164 -7.31 16.87 0.18
C THR A 164 -7.37 16.45 -1.29
N GLU A 165 -6.31 15.82 -1.80
CA GLU A 165 -6.18 15.41 -3.20
C GLU A 165 -4.96 14.49 -3.40
N ASN A 166 -5.04 13.63 -4.41
CA ASN A 166 -3.91 12.85 -4.92
C ASN A 166 -3.02 13.74 -5.81
N SER A 167 -2.04 14.39 -5.18
CA SER A 167 -1.09 15.27 -5.87
C SER A 167 0.33 14.72 -5.80
N ASN A 168 1.26 15.36 -6.51
CA ASN A 168 2.70 15.02 -6.40
C ASN A 168 3.31 15.55 -5.09
N THR A 169 2.59 16.38 -4.34
CA THR A 169 3.01 16.90 -3.04
C THR A 169 2.34 16.12 -1.91
N PRO A 170 3.11 15.52 -0.99
CA PRO A 170 2.55 14.83 0.17
C PRO A 170 1.61 15.74 0.99
N ASN A 171 0.40 15.27 1.29
CA ASN A 171 -0.61 16.03 2.05
C ASN A 171 -1.53 15.15 2.93
N GLY A 172 -1.25 13.84 3.06
CA GLY A 172 -2.00 12.88 3.86
C GLY A 172 -1.38 12.61 5.23
N ILE A 173 -0.77 11.43 5.40
CA ILE A 173 -0.11 11.02 6.64
C ILE A 173 1.24 11.74 6.77
N ASN A 174 1.41 12.53 7.83
CA ASN A 174 2.70 13.13 8.17
C ASN A 174 3.55 12.20 9.05
N THR A 175 2.91 11.46 9.95
CA THR A 175 3.59 10.54 10.86
C THR A 175 2.66 9.40 11.25
N PHE A 176 3.15 8.16 11.21
CA PHE A 176 2.40 6.96 11.51
C PHE A 176 3.14 6.08 12.53
N SER A 177 2.50 5.81 13.66
CA SER A 177 2.90 4.77 14.60
C SER A 177 1.82 3.72 14.61
N GLY A 178 2.15 2.51 14.18
CA GLY A 178 1.11 1.55 13.88
C GLY A 178 1.56 0.32 13.12
N TYR A 179 0.58 -0.48 12.77
CA TYR A 179 0.71 -1.70 11.98
C TYR A 179 -0.32 -1.69 10.85
N MET A 180 0.12 -2.06 9.65
CA MET A 180 -0.72 -2.31 8.50
C MET A 180 -0.02 -3.31 7.60
N LYS A 181 -0.79 -4.20 6.97
CA LYS A 181 -0.28 -5.08 5.93
C LYS A 181 -0.91 -4.70 4.61
N THR A 182 -0.11 -4.40 3.58
CA THR A 182 -0.66 -4.15 2.25
C THR A 182 -0.99 -5.48 1.57
N LYS A 183 -2.05 -5.49 0.76
CA LYS A 183 -2.31 -6.58 -0.17
C LYS A 183 -1.24 -6.60 -1.28
N ALA A 184 -0.97 -7.78 -1.84
CA ALA A 184 -0.14 -7.89 -3.04
C ALA A 184 -0.82 -7.19 -4.22
N SER A 185 -0.07 -6.35 -4.94
CA SER A 185 -0.59 -5.51 -6.01
C SER A 185 0.30 -5.55 -7.25
N ALA A 186 -0.30 -5.24 -8.40
CA ALA A 186 0.39 -5.15 -9.68
C ALA A 186 0.09 -3.81 -10.36
N GLY A 187 1.03 -3.33 -11.15
CA GLY A 187 0.90 -2.08 -11.91
C GLY A 187 1.67 -2.11 -13.21
N VAL A 188 1.46 -1.09 -14.04
CA VAL A 188 2.21 -0.91 -15.29
C VAL A 188 2.81 0.48 -15.30
N ALA A 189 4.11 0.59 -15.01
CA ALA A 189 4.81 1.86 -15.08
C ALA A 189 5.06 2.24 -16.54
N THR A 190 5.06 3.53 -16.86
CA THR A 190 5.53 4.04 -18.15
C THR A 190 6.81 4.82 -17.93
N THR A 191 7.88 4.48 -18.64
CA THR A 191 9.16 5.17 -18.54
C THR A 191 9.15 6.48 -19.32
N ALA A 192 9.85 7.49 -18.82
CA ALA A 192 10.11 8.73 -19.54
C ALA A 192 11.14 8.50 -20.66
N GLU A 193 10.99 9.25 -21.76
CA GLU A 193 12.02 9.29 -22.80
C GLU A 193 13.27 9.96 -22.26
N ARG A 194 14.44 9.44 -22.61
CA ARG A 194 15.72 10.03 -22.20
C ARG A 194 16.84 9.63 -23.16
N VAL A 195 17.88 10.45 -23.22
CA VAL A 195 19.13 10.13 -23.91
C VAL A 195 20.03 9.27 -23.02
N MET A 196 20.57 8.19 -23.57
CA MET A 196 21.68 7.44 -23.02
C MET A 196 22.94 7.81 -23.79
N ASP A 197 23.86 8.52 -23.12
CA ASP A 197 25.15 8.94 -23.66
C ASP A 197 26.29 8.56 -22.70
N TYR A 198 27.54 8.83 -23.09
CA TYR A 198 28.69 8.54 -22.25
C TYR A 198 28.74 9.40 -20.98
N ALA A 199 28.18 10.62 -21.00
CA ALA A 199 28.12 11.46 -19.80
C ALA A 199 27.23 10.82 -18.72
N SER A 200 26.13 10.20 -19.13
CA SER A 200 25.17 9.53 -18.25
C SER A 200 25.70 8.19 -17.73
N THR A 201 26.40 7.41 -18.56
CA THR A 201 26.85 6.05 -18.17
C THR A 201 28.30 5.98 -17.70
N GLN A 202 29.18 6.88 -18.16
CA GLN A 202 30.62 6.79 -17.99
C GLN A 202 31.21 5.44 -18.42
N GLN A 203 30.60 4.80 -19.41
CA GLN A 203 30.97 3.48 -19.91
C GLN A 203 30.97 3.46 -21.44
N TYR A 204 31.91 2.70 -22.00
CA TYR A 204 32.03 2.55 -23.44
C TYR A 204 30.98 1.59 -24.00
N ILE A 205 30.50 1.86 -25.20
CA ILE A 205 29.79 0.88 -26.02
C ILE A 205 30.83 0.11 -26.84
N GLU A 206 30.79 -1.22 -26.70
CA GLU A 206 31.70 -2.14 -27.35
C GLU A 206 30.92 -3.19 -28.13
N GLY A 207 31.41 -3.56 -29.31
CA GLY A 207 30.76 -4.56 -30.14
C GLY A 207 31.61 -4.97 -31.32
N ALA A 208 31.02 -5.79 -32.18
CA ALA A 208 31.64 -6.23 -33.42
C ALA A 208 30.67 -6.10 -34.60
N VAL A 209 31.20 -5.66 -35.74
CA VAL A 209 30.51 -5.66 -37.02
C VAL A 209 31.21 -6.54 -38.04
N LYS A 210 30.48 -7.03 -39.03
CA LYS A 210 31.01 -7.70 -40.22
C LYS A 210 30.43 -7.09 -41.48
N GLY A 211 31.09 -7.32 -42.60
CA GLY A 211 30.65 -6.79 -43.88
C GLY A 211 31.28 -7.50 -45.07
N THR A 212 30.98 -7.01 -46.27
CA THR A 212 31.57 -7.50 -47.52
C THR A 212 32.65 -6.54 -48.02
N LEU A 213 33.68 -7.05 -48.66
CA LEU A 213 34.69 -6.25 -49.36
C LEU A 213 34.68 -6.67 -50.83
N PHE A 214 34.40 -5.74 -51.74
CA PHE A 214 34.24 -6.02 -53.17
C PHE A 214 33.23 -7.15 -53.47
N GLY A 215 32.16 -7.23 -52.67
CA GLY A 215 31.11 -8.25 -52.84
C GLY A 215 31.44 -9.63 -52.27
N ALA A 216 32.62 -9.86 -51.71
CA ALA A 216 32.96 -11.08 -50.97
C ALA A 216 32.77 -10.84 -49.46
N GLU A 217 32.14 -11.78 -48.74
CA GLU A 217 32.07 -11.72 -47.28
C GLU A 217 33.48 -11.78 -46.69
N VAL A 218 33.79 -10.82 -45.83
CA VAL A 218 35.00 -10.85 -45.01
C VAL A 218 34.62 -11.50 -43.70
N ASP A 219 35.07 -12.75 -43.49
CA ASP A 219 34.85 -13.50 -42.24
C ASP A 219 35.80 -13.04 -41.13
N LEU A 220 35.83 -11.73 -40.89
CA LEU A 220 36.62 -11.09 -39.85
C LEU A 220 35.72 -10.10 -39.09
N PRO A 221 35.33 -10.41 -37.84
CA PRO A 221 34.66 -9.46 -36.98
C PRO A 221 35.55 -8.25 -36.70
N LEU A 222 35.04 -7.05 -37.01
CA LEU A 222 35.70 -5.78 -36.73
C LEU A 222 35.16 -5.23 -35.42
N HIS A 223 36.00 -5.29 -34.39
CA HIS A 223 35.67 -4.79 -33.06
C HIS A 223 35.76 -3.27 -33.01
N TYR A 224 34.80 -2.65 -32.34
CA TYR A 224 34.75 -1.22 -32.10
C TYR A 224 34.55 -0.93 -30.62
N LYS A 225 34.99 0.26 -30.22
CA LYS A 225 34.80 0.82 -28.89
C LYS A 225 34.49 2.31 -29.04
N SER A 226 33.47 2.80 -28.35
CA SER A 226 33.00 4.19 -28.46
C SER A 226 32.62 4.77 -27.10
N ASP A 227 33.10 5.97 -26.84
CA ASP A 227 32.61 6.92 -25.83
C ASP A 227 31.83 8.09 -26.46
N ASN A 228 31.66 8.09 -27.79
CA ASN A 228 30.89 9.11 -28.50
C ASN A 228 29.63 8.48 -29.07
N TYR A 229 28.60 8.39 -28.23
CA TYR A 229 27.28 7.90 -28.60
C TYR A 229 26.20 8.67 -27.86
N SER A 230 25.01 8.73 -28.45
CA SER A 230 23.85 9.41 -27.88
C SER A 230 22.55 8.73 -28.34
N PHE A 231 22.09 7.72 -27.60
CA PHE A 231 20.90 6.95 -27.95
C PHE A 231 19.65 7.53 -27.29
N ASN A 232 18.68 7.95 -28.10
CA ASN A 232 17.37 8.36 -27.61
C ASN A 232 16.54 7.11 -27.28
N LEU A 233 16.31 6.87 -25.99
CA LEU A 233 15.45 5.82 -25.50
C LEU A 233 13.98 6.26 -25.61
N LYS A 234 13.15 5.45 -26.24
CA LYS A 234 11.71 5.69 -26.36
C LYS A 234 10.98 5.32 -25.07
N SER A 235 9.83 5.94 -24.85
CA SER A 235 8.95 5.62 -23.74
C SER A 235 8.43 4.20 -23.92
N THR A 236 8.47 3.40 -22.85
CA THR A 236 7.92 2.04 -22.86
C THR A 236 7.21 1.72 -21.54
N THR A 237 6.37 0.70 -21.58
CA THR A 237 5.65 0.17 -20.42
C THR A 237 6.43 -0.95 -19.75
N ALA A 238 6.41 -0.96 -18.42
CA ALA A 238 7.04 -1.98 -17.58
C ALA A 238 6.01 -2.51 -16.57
N PRO A 239 5.40 -3.68 -16.81
CA PRO A 239 4.58 -4.34 -15.79
C PRO A 239 5.44 -4.74 -14.59
N PHE A 240 4.88 -4.60 -13.39
CA PHE A 240 5.55 -4.96 -12.15
C PHE A 240 4.57 -5.44 -11.09
N THR A 241 5.11 -6.15 -10.11
CA THR A 241 4.37 -6.66 -8.94
C THR A 241 5.08 -6.28 -7.66
N ILE A 242 4.29 -5.96 -6.63
CA ILE A 242 4.74 -5.74 -5.25
C ILE A 242 4.01 -6.76 -4.38
N PRO A 243 4.71 -7.69 -3.70
CA PRO A 243 4.08 -8.62 -2.77
C PRO A 243 3.50 -7.89 -1.56
N ALA A 244 2.66 -8.59 -0.79
CA ALA A 244 2.12 -8.07 0.46
C ALA A 244 3.27 -7.62 1.38
N THR A 245 3.19 -6.38 1.87
CA THR A 245 4.27 -5.76 2.67
C THR A 245 3.71 -5.33 4.01
N VAL A 246 4.42 -5.70 5.09
CA VAL A 246 4.10 -5.23 6.44
C VAL A 246 4.72 -3.85 6.65
N VAL A 247 3.89 -2.92 7.10
CA VAL A 247 4.24 -1.56 7.49
C VAL A 247 4.02 -1.46 8.99
N SER A 248 5.09 -1.59 9.77
CA SER A 248 5.04 -1.58 11.22
C SER A 248 6.18 -0.78 11.81
N GLY A 249 5.88 0.13 12.74
CA GLY A 249 6.91 0.92 13.40
C GLY A 249 6.38 2.14 14.14
N ASN A 250 7.30 2.90 14.73
CA ASN A 250 7.02 4.16 15.43
C ASN A 250 7.38 5.34 14.54
N ARG A 251 6.45 6.28 14.42
CA ARG A 251 6.63 7.59 13.78
C ARG A 251 7.23 7.53 12.39
N MET A 252 6.78 6.57 11.60
CA MET A 252 7.16 6.42 10.21
C MET A 252 6.64 7.59 9.39
N THR A 253 7.47 8.10 8.49
CA THR A 253 7.15 9.14 7.50
C THR A 253 7.05 8.57 6.08
N ASP A 254 7.65 7.41 5.88
CA ASP A 254 7.83 6.73 4.61
C ASP A 254 7.88 5.22 4.82
N VAL A 255 7.70 4.50 3.71
CA VAL A 255 7.77 3.04 3.65
C VAL A 255 8.56 2.63 2.41
N GLN A 256 9.40 1.62 2.58
CA GLN A 256 10.08 0.98 1.46
C GLN A 256 9.25 -0.20 0.95
N LEU A 257 8.79 -0.12 -0.30
CA LEU A 257 8.11 -1.20 -0.99
C LEU A 257 9.08 -1.85 -1.97
N LYS A 258 9.15 -3.18 -1.96
CA LYS A 258 10.01 -3.94 -2.88
C LYS A 258 9.16 -4.72 -3.86
N GLY A 259 9.58 -4.79 -5.11
CA GLY A 259 8.84 -5.45 -6.17
C GLY A 259 9.74 -5.91 -7.30
N THR A 260 9.15 -6.58 -8.28
CA THR A 260 9.88 -7.03 -9.47
C THR A 260 9.10 -6.66 -10.72
N GLY A 261 9.80 -6.31 -11.79
CA GLY A 261 9.19 -6.00 -13.07
C GLY A 261 9.98 -6.53 -14.26
N THR A 262 9.39 -6.39 -15.43
CA THR A 262 10.03 -6.69 -16.71
C THR A 262 9.82 -5.55 -17.69
N VAL A 263 10.82 -5.29 -18.52
CA VAL A 263 10.67 -4.37 -19.67
C VAL A 263 10.72 -5.22 -20.93
N ASP A 264 9.57 -5.35 -21.60
CA ASP A 264 9.42 -6.26 -22.74
C ASP A 264 10.20 -5.79 -23.96
N ARG A 265 10.10 -4.50 -24.28
CA ARG A 265 10.80 -3.86 -25.40
C ARG A 265 11.11 -2.40 -25.07
N LEU A 266 12.37 -2.01 -25.23
CA LEU A 266 12.80 -0.61 -25.17
C LEU A 266 13.49 -0.23 -26.48
N ASP A 267 12.78 0.51 -27.33
CA ASP A 267 13.33 1.02 -28.58
C ASP A 267 14.31 2.17 -28.34
N PHE A 268 15.39 2.20 -29.12
CA PHE A 268 16.35 3.29 -29.08
C PHE A 268 16.86 3.67 -30.47
N SER A 269 17.26 4.93 -30.61
CA SER A 269 17.92 5.41 -31.83
C SER A 269 18.85 6.59 -31.58
N GLY A 270 20.00 6.64 -32.25
CA GLY A 270 20.85 7.83 -32.26
C GLY A 270 22.27 7.56 -32.75
N PRO A 271 23.11 8.60 -32.80
CA PRO A 271 24.45 8.50 -33.35
C PRO A 271 25.38 7.68 -32.45
N LEU A 272 26.31 6.96 -33.09
CA LEU A 272 27.49 6.33 -32.51
C LEU A 272 28.68 6.58 -33.45
N GLU A 273 29.75 7.13 -32.89
CA GLU A 273 31.02 7.32 -33.56
C GLU A 273 32.08 6.43 -32.90
N ALA A 274 32.68 5.54 -33.68
CA ALA A 274 33.74 4.65 -33.22
C ALA A 274 34.88 4.58 -34.25
N GLN A 275 36.03 4.05 -33.84
CA GLN A 275 37.11 3.69 -34.75
C GLN A 275 37.29 2.18 -34.79
N ILE A 276 37.45 1.64 -36.00
CA ILE A 276 37.79 0.24 -36.25
C ILE A 276 39.10 0.16 -37.03
N SER A 277 39.88 -0.89 -36.80
CA SER A 277 41.11 -1.15 -37.56
C SER A 277 40.89 -2.29 -38.55
N LEU A 278 41.11 -2.03 -39.84
CA LEU A 278 41.05 -3.04 -40.89
C LEU A 278 42.35 -2.98 -41.70
N LEU A 279 43.12 -4.06 -41.70
CA LEU A 279 44.37 -4.20 -42.47
C LEU A 279 45.38 -3.05 -42.23
N GLY A 280 45.44 -2.52 -41.01
CA GLY A 280 46.35 -1.42 -40.63
C GLY A 280 45.84 -0.01 -40.96
N LEU A 281 44.61 0.12 -41.49
CA LEU A 281 43.93 1.39 -41.70
C LEU A 281 42.90 1.64 -40.58
N ASN A 282 42.89 2.86 -40.04
CA ASN A 282 41.86 3.31 -39.12
C ASN A 282 40.65 3.81 -39.90
N ILE A 283 39.49 3.26 -39.62
CA ILE A 283 38.22 3.59 -40.26
C ILE A 283 37.30 4.15 -39.20
N ASN A 284 36.70 5.32 -39.48
CA ASN A 284 35.66 5.88 -38.63
C ASN A 284 34.32 5.23 -38.97
N LEU A 285 33.71 4.62 -37.97
CA LEU A 285 32.35 4.11 -37.99
C LEU A 285 31.44 5.19 -37.41
N ASN A 286 30.84 6.02 -38.27
CA ASN A 286 29.83 7.01 -37.87
C ASN A 286 28.45 6.52 -38.33
N LYS A 287 27.57 6.21 -37.37
CA LYS A 287 26.26 5.60 -37.64
C LYS A 287 25.16 6.19 -36.79
N ASP A 288 24.03 6.46 -37.40
CA ASP A 288 22.72 6.49 -36.75
C ASP A 288 22.29 5.04 -36.48
N VAL A 289 22.45 4.62 -35.23
CA VAL A 289 22.08 3.27 -34.79
C VAL A 289 20.61 3.25 -34.43
N THR A 290 19.89 2.22 -34.86
CA THR A 290 18.52 1.91 -34.42
C THR A 290 18.46 0.50 -33.87
N GLY A 291 17.67 0.26 -32.83
CA GLY A 291 17.48 -1.08 -32.30
C GLY A 291 16.49 -1.10 -31.15
N TYR A 292 16.39 -2.25 -30.49
CA TYR A 292 15.56 -2.39 -29.30
C TYR A 292 16.17 -3.38 -28.31
N LEU A 293 16.05 -3.07 -27.02
CA LEU A 293 16.45 -3.94 -25.91
C LEU A 293 15.28 -4.84 -25.50
N THR A 294 15.57 -6.10 -25.19
CA THR A 294 14.62 -7.06 -24.61
C THR A 294 15.23 -7.82 -23.44
N GLY A 295 14.38 -8.43 -22.62
CA GLY A 295 14.80 -9.35 -21.54
C GLY A 295 15.22 -8.67 -20.24
N LEU A 296 15.12 -7.34 -20.16
CA LEU A 296 15.42 -6.57 -18.96
C LEU A 296 14.47 -6.97 -17.83
N LYS A 297 15.04 -7.37 -16.70
CA LYS A 297 14.32 -7.62 -15.45
C LYS A 297 14.67 -6.53 -14.45
N THR A 298 13.70 -6.05 -13.69
CA THR A 298 13.94 -5.02 -12.68
C THR A 298 13.66 -5.53 -11.28
N ASP A 299 14.59 -5.25 -10.37
CA ASP A 299 14.35 -5.24 -8.93
C ASP A 299 13.96 -3.82 -8.56
N ILE A 300 12.75 -3.63 -8.04
CA ILE A 300 12.15 -2.31 -7.84
C ILE A 300 12.11 -2.05 -6.36
N THR A 301 12.72 -0.94 -5.94
CA THR A 301 12.58 -0.43 -4.58
C THR A 301 11.92 0.94 -4.63
N VAL A 302 10.70 1.06 -4.12
CA VAL A 302 9.98 2.35 -4.02
C VAL A 302 10.09 2.86 -2.58
N ASN A 303 10.77 3.99 -2.39
CA ASN A 303 10.65 4.75 -1.15
C ASN A 303 9.44 5.69 -1.26
N GLN A 304 8.34 5.33 -0.60
CA GLN A 304 7.07 6.02 -0.69
C GLN A 304 6.80 6.79 0.59
N SER A 305 6.68 8.12 0.50
CA SER A 305 6.16 8.92 1.60
C SER A 305 4.73 8.49 1.93
N LEU A 306 4.44 8.29 3.22
CA LEU A 306 3.09 7.99 3.70
C LEU A 306 2.12 9.16 3.43
N GLY A 307 2.64 10.37 3.24
CA GLY A 307 1.84 11.54 2.87
C GLY A 307 1.27 11.51 1.45
N LEU A 308 1.68 10.53 0.64
CA LEU A 308 1.11 10.23 -0.68
C LEU A 308 0.14 9.04 -0.65
N ILE A 309 -0.24 8.57 0.55
CA ILE A 309 -1.33 7.63 0.74
C ILE A 309 -2.58 8.44 1.07
N HIS A 310 -3.59 8.32 0.23
CA HIS A 310 -4.80 9.15 0.25
C HIS A 310 -6.10 8.36 0.31
N ALA A 311 -6.09 7.07 -0.06
CA ALA A 311 -7.27 6.22 -0.04
C ALA A 311 -6.93 4.82 0.47
N LEU A 312 -7.62 4.41 1.53
CA LEU A 312 -7.54 3.08 2.13
C LEU A 312 -8.94 2.47 2.17
N TYR A 313 -9.10 1.35 1.48
CA TYR A 313 -10.35 0.60 1.44
C TYR A 313 -10.37 -0.36 2.63
N LEU A 314 -11.23 -0.09 3.60
CA LEU A 314 -11.30 -0.82 4.85
C LEU A 314 -12.36 -1.91 4.77
N ASN A 315 -11.97 -3.12 5.15
CA ASN A 315 -12.87 -4.27 5.29
C ASN A 315 -12.30 -5.25 6.32
N ASN A 316 -11.70 -4.70 7.38
CA ASN A 316 -10.79 -5.40 8.27
C ASN A 316 -11.05 -5.02 9.74
N PRO A 317 -10.64 -5.86 10.71
CA PRO A 317 -10.46 -5.42 12.08
C PRO A 317 -9.42 -4.30 12.10
N ALA A 318 -9.73 -3.23 12.83
CA ALA A 318 -8.83 -2.11 13.02
C ALA A 318 -9.00 -1.55 14.42
N SER A 319 -7.90 -1.07 14.99
CA SER A 319 -7.87 -0.58 16.35
C SER A 319 -7.00 0.66 16.52
N LEU A 320 -7.43 1.54 17.41
CA LEU A 320 -6.64 2.66 17.90
C LEU A 320 -6.38 2.44 19.40
N SER A 321 -5.12 2.42 19.80
CA SER A 321 -4.73 2.14 21.18
C SER A 321 -3.74 3.16 21.73
N LEU A 322 -3.71 3.26 23.04
CA LEU A 322 -2.72 4.01 23.81
C LEU A 322 -2.22 3.14 24.95
N GLN A 323 -0.90 2.97 25.05
CA GLN A 323 -0.28 2.15 26.08
C GLN A 323 0.98 2.78 26.66
N ALA A 324 1.18 2.58 27.97
CA ALA A 324 2.31 3.08 28.73
C ALA A 324 3.61 2.27 28.49
N GLN A 325 3.47 1.04 27.99
CA GLN A 325 4.55 0.16 27.59
C GLN A 325 4.11 -0.67 26.38
N LYS A 326 5.01 -1.49 25.85
CA LYS A 326 4.68 -2.45 24.79
C LYS A 326 3.59 -3.42 25.26
N ILE A 327 2.52 -3.55 24.48
CA ILE A 327 1.37 -4.44 24.75
C ILE A 327 1.03 -5.17 23.45
N LEU A 328 1.03 -6.50 23.48
CA LEU A 328 0.38 -7.30 22.44
C LEU A 328 -1.08 -7.49 22.84
N TRP A 329 -1.95 -6.70 22.21
CA TRP A 329 -3.38 -6.78 22.45
C TRP A 329 -3.94 -8.13 21.96
N PRO A 330 -4.96 -8.71 22.62
CA PRO A 330 -5.59 -9.94 22.15
C PRO A 330 -6.03 -9.84 20.68
N GLY A 331 -5.62 -10.81 19.87
CA GLY A 331 -5.94 -10.87 18.44
C GLY A 331 -5.15 -9.92 17.53
N ALA A 332 -4.22 -9.12 18.05
CA ALA A 332 -3.35 -8.28 17.23
C ALA A 332 -2.17 -9.09 16.65
N ALA A 333 -1.76 -8.76 15.42
CA ALA A 333 -0.62 -9.41 14.75
C ALA A 333 0.74 -9.05 15.37
N VAL A 334 0.90 -7.78 15.76
CA VAL A 334 2.14 -7.26 16.34
C VAL A 334 1.90 -6.49 17.63
N ALA A 335 2.91 -6.45 18.50
CA ALA A 335 2.82 -5.70 19.73
C ALA A 335 2.76 -4.19 19.46
N ALA A 336 1.78 -3.51 20.06
CA ALA A 336 1.68 -2.07 20.02
C ALA A 336 2.77 -1.45 20.90
N GLU A 337 3.58 -0.57 20.32
CA GLU A 337 4.66 0.11 21.02
C GLU A 337 4.14 1.16 21.99
N ARG A 338 4.94 1.58 22.99
CA ARG A 338 4.52 2.64 23.92
C ARG A 338 4.11 3.91 23.16
N GLY A 339 2.96 4.48 23.51
CA GLY A 339 2.39 5.65 22.85
C GLY A 339 1.07 5.33 22.16
N TRP A 340 0.66 6.19 21.22
CA TRP A 340 -0.49 5.92 20.37
C TRP A 340 -0.12 4.96 19.25
N TRP A 341 -1.02 4.02 18.95
CA TRP A 341 -0.80 2.99 17.94
C TRP A 341 -2.08 2.70 17.16
N LEU A 342 -2.00 2.82 15.84
CA LEU A 342 -3.09 2.48 14.91
C LEU A 342 -2.77 1.16 14.22
N ALA A 343 -3.61 0.15 14.38
CA ALA A 343 -3.43 -1.16 13.76
C ALA A 343 -4.57 -1.49 12.79
N MET A 344 -4.22 -1.99 11.61
CA MET A 344 -5.10 -2.62 10.63
C MET A 344 -4.62 -4.06 10.47
N GLU A 345 -5.39 -5.00 11.00
CA GLU A 345 -4.91 -6.38 11.24
C GLU A 345 -4.90 -7.23 9.95
N ASP A 346 -5.84 -7.00 9.04
CA ASP A 346 -5.87 -7.67 7.72
C ASP A 346 -5.19 -6.85 6.61
N GLU A 347 -5.12 -7.44 5.43
CA GLU A 347 -4.57 -6.81 4.23
C GLU A 347 -5.41 -5.61 3.77
N VAL A 348 -4.73 -4.48 3.59
CA VAL A 348 -5.30 -3.23 3.07
C VAL A 348 -5.00 -3.12 1.58
N ASP A 349 -6.04 -2.84 0.80
CA ASP A 349 -5.94 -2.62 -0.64
C ASP A 349 -5.58 -1.15 -0.93
N LEU A 350 -4.47 -0.93 -1.64
CA LEU A 350 -4.01 0.39 -2.09
C LEU A 350 -4.59 0.77 -3.47
N GLY A 351 -5.41 -0.09 -4.07
CA GLY A 351 -5.88 0.04 -5.43
C GLY A 351 -4.75 -0.15 -6.45
N SER A 352 -4.91 0.49 -7.61
CA SER A 352 -3.87 0.50 -8.66
C SER A 352 -2.60 1.20 -8.17
N ILE A 353 -1.50 0.44 -8.11
CA ILE A 353 -0.17 0.97 -7.82
C ILE A 353 0.54 1.50 -9.08
N THR A 354 -0.18 1.63 -10.20
CA THR A 354 0.36 2.23 -11.42
C THR A 354 0.66 3.72 -11.19
N PRO A 355 1.91 4.18 -11.39
CA PRO A 355 2.25 5.59 -11.32
C PRO A 355 1.49 6.38 -12.40
N SER A 356 0.90 7.51 -12.02
CA SER A 356 0.20 8.38 -12.97
C SER A 356 1.15 9.14 -13.89
N ASP A 357 2.34 9.46 -13.38
CA ASP A 357 3.36 10.20 -14.10
C ASP A 357 4.39 9.23 -14.70
N LYS A 358 5.06 9.64 -15.79
CA LYS A 358 6.14 8.85 -16.38
C LYS A 358 7.31 8.75 -15.41
N VAL A 359 7.87 7.55 -15.28
CA VAL A 359 8.97 7.24 -14.38
C VAL A 359 10.30 7.55 -15.05
N ALA A 360 11.13 8.37 -14.40
CA ALA A 360 12.46 8.71 -14.90
C ALA A 360 13.42 7.52 -14.83
N ILE A 361 14.28 7.37 -15.84
CA ILE A 361 15.38 6.41 -15.85
C ILE A 361 16.64 7.15 -15.39
N THR A 362 17.21 6.78 -14.25
CA THR A 362 18.41 7.45 -13.71
C THR A 362 19.69 6.99 -14.39
N ASP A 363 20.78 7.71 -14.17
CA ASP A 363 22.11 7.40 -14.72
C ASP A 363 22.61 6.04 -14.21
N GLU A 364 22.37 5.73 -12.94
CA GLU A 364 22.70 4.45 -12.30
C GLU A 364 21.97 3.28 -12.95
N VAL A 365 20.71 3.49 -13.37
CA VAL A 365 19.96 2.47 -14.11
C VAL A 365 20.56 2.25 -15.49
N LEU A 366 20.90 3.32 -16.22
CA LEU A 366 21.49 3.21 -17.56
C LEU A 366 22.83 2.45 -17.51
N LYS A 367 23.68 2.73 -16.53
CA LYS A 367 24.97 2.05 -16.30
C LYS A 367 24.84 0.53 -16.22
N GLN A 368 23.81 0.04 -15.54
CA GLN A 368 23.58 -1.39 -15.37
C GLN A 368 23.30 -2.11 -16.69
N THR A 369 22.80 -1.40 -17.71
CA THR A 369 22.47 -2.00 -19.01
C THR A 369 23.68 -2.23 -19.91
N ILE A 370 24.75 -1.44 -19.76
CA ILE A 370 25.87 -1.39 -20.72
C ILE A 370 26.60 -2.73 -20.85
N ALA A 371 26.83 -3.44 -19.75
CA ALA A 371 27.53 -4.73 -19.79
C ALA A 371 26.78 -5.76 -20.66
N GLY A 372 25.46 -5.83 -20.52
CA GLY A 372 24.62 -6.73 -21.33
C GLY A 372 24.52 -6.29 -22.79
N ILE A 373 24.45 -4.97 -23.04
CA ILE A 373 24.49 -4.41 -24.40
C ILE A 373 25.81 -4.80 -25.09
N ASN A 374 26.95 -4.56 -24.43
CA ASN A 374 28.26 -4.86 -25.00
C ASN A 374 28.45 -6.36 -25.23
N HIS A 375 27.95 -7.21 -24.33
CA HIS A 375 27.98 -8.65 -24.50
C HIS A 375 27.22 -9.09 -25.76
N ASP A 376 25.99 -8.61 -25.95
CA ASP A 376 25.19 -8.95 -27.13
C ASP A 376 25.80 -8.39 -28.42
N LEU A 377 26.24 -7.14 -28.44
CA LEU A 377 26.85 -6.52 -29.62
C LEU A 377 28.20 -7.17 -30.00
N SER A 378 28.89 -7.79 -29.05
CA SER A 378 30.15 -8.51 -29.29
C SER A 378 29.94 -9.97 -29.71
N THR A 379 28.88 -10.62 -29.23
CA THR A 379 28.59 -12.03 -29.53
C THR A 379 27.72 -12.21 -30.78
N ASN A 380 26.74 -11.32 -30.96
CA ASN A 380 25.84 -11.28 -32.11
C ASN A 380 26.33 -10.24 -33.12
N VAL A 381 27.41 -10.57 -33.83
CA VAL A 381 28.09 -9.68 -34.79
C VAL A 381 27.10 -9.13 -35.83
N ARG A 382 27.01 -7.79 -35.94
CA ARG A 382 26.04 -7.12 -36.81
C ARG A 382 26.60 -6.91 -38.22
N ASN A 383 25.81 -7.18 -39.25
CA ASN A 383 26.22 -6.92 -40.63
C ASN A 383 26.01 -5.44 -40.95
N CYS A 384 27.08 -4.71 -41.28
CA CYS A 384 27.03 -3.30 -41.66
C CYS A 384 27.07 -3.06 -43.19
N GLY A 385 26.94 -4.11 -43.99
CA GLY A 385 26.93 -4.05 -45.46
C GLY A 385 28.34 -4.09 -46.06
N ASP A 386 28.54 -3.37 -47.16
CA ASP A 386 29.87 -3.24 -47.77
C ASP A 386 30.81 -2.46 -46.84
N LEU A 387 32.01 -2.97 -46.57
CA LEU A 387 32.94 -2.38 -45.61
C LEU A 387 33.44 -1.01 -46.04
N LEU A 388 33.49 -0.70 -47.34
CA LEU A 388 33.96 0.59 -47.88
C LEU A 388 32.82 1.62 -47.97
N PHE A 389 31.65 1.22 -48.46
CA PHE A 389 30.54 2.13 -48.72
C PHE A 389 29.39 1.99 -47.72
N GLY A 390 29.09 0.79 -47.22
CA GLY A 390 28.06 0.53 -46.23
C GLY A 390 28.48 0.89 -44.81
N CYS A 391 29.64 0.38 -44.36
CA CYS A 391 30.14 0.58 -43.01
C CYS A 391 30.86 1.93 -42.85
N VAL A 392 31.57 2.44 -43.86
CA VAL A 392 32.19 3.78 -43.76
C VAL A 392 31.27 4.90 -44.25
N ALA A 393 30.65 4.75 -45.43
CA ALA A 393 29.89 5.85 -46.05
C ALA A 393 28.37 5.82 -45.79
N GLY A 394 27.82 4.69 -45.33
CA GLY A 394 26.40 4.59 -44.96
C GLY A 394 26.10 5.36 -43.67
N SER A 395 24.91 5.94 -43.55
CA SER A 395 24.54 6.72 -42.36
C SER A 395 23.84 5.90 -41.28
N SER A 396 23.21 4.76 -41.61
CA SER A 396 22.35 4.02 -40.66
C SER A 396 22.85 2.61 -40.38
N LEU A 397 22.68 2.13 -39.14
CA LEU A 397 22.90 0.75 -38.75
C LEU A 397 21.74 0.24 -37.87
N ASP A 398 20.97 -0.73 -38.37
CA ASP A 398 19.97 -1.43 -37.56
C ASP A 398 20.60 -2.62 -36.83
N VAL A 399 20.74 -2.50 -35.50
CA VAL A 399 21.26 -3.56 -34.66
C VAL A 399 20.18 -4.57 -34.25
N LYS A 400 18.92 -4.34 -34.61
CA LYS A 400 17.76 -5.20 -34.30
C LYS A 400 17.61 -5.40 -32.78
N GLU A 401 17.30 -6.62 -32.36
CA GLU A 401 17.21 -7.01 -30.96
C GLU A 401 18.58 -7.09 -30.30
N ILE A 402 18.71 -6.45 -29.13
CA ILE A 402 19.79 -6.65 -28.17
C ILE A 402 19.21 -7.33 -26.94
N LYS A 403 19.61 -8.57 -26.67
CA LYS A 403 19.13 -9.33 -25.52
C LYS A 403 19.96 -9.00 -24.28
N ASN A 404 19.30 -8.47 -23.26
CA ASN A 404 19.96 -8.12 -22.00
C ASN A 404 19.18 -8.70 -20.81
N PRO A 405 19.43 -9.97 -20.43
CA PRO A 405 18.71 -10.65 -19.34
C PRO A 405 19.11 -10.18 -17.93
N SER A 406 19.81 -9.04 -17.82
CA SER A 406 20.32 -8.53 -16.55
C SER A 406 19.18 -8.15 -15.61
N LEU A 407 19.35 -8.46 -14.33
CA LEU A 407 18.53 -7.90 -13.26
C LEU A 407 19.06 -6.50 -12.93
N ILE A 408 18.19 -5.50 -13.07
CA ILE A 408 18.51 -4.09 -12.88
C ILE A 408 17.87 -3.61 -11.59
N ASP A 409 18.66 -3.03 -10.69
CA ASP A 409 18.12 -2.27 -9.57
C ASP A 409 17.54 -0.95 -10.08
N PHE A 410 16.25 -0.74 -9.83
CA PHE A 410 15.47 0.39 -10.31
C PHE A 410 14.83 1.12 -9.12
N PRO A 411 15.62 1.94 -8.39
CA PRO A 411 15.13 2.66 -7.23
C PRO A 411 14.20 3.79 -7.65
N LEU A 412 13.07 3.90 -6.94
CA LEU A 412 12.05 4.91 -7.14
C LEU A 412 11.77 5.63 -5.83
N THR A 413 11.31 6.87 -5.95
CA THR A 413 10.97 7.69 -4.80
C THR A 413 9.70 8.45 -5.11
N ASN A 414 8.75 8.42 -4.19
CA ASN A 414 7.52 9.20 -4.20
C ASN A 414 6.78 9.18 -5.54
N LEU A 415 5.95 8.15 -5.73
CA LEU A 415 5.12 8.02 -6.91
C LEU A 415 3.69 8.44 -6.57
N LYS A 416 3.10 9.31 -7.39
CA LYS A 416 1.66 9.53 -7.37
C LYS A 416 0.99 8.32 -8.01
N LEU A 417 0.24 7.57 -7.21
CA LEU A 417 -0.38 6.32 -7.64
C LEU A 417 -1.81 6.59 -8.13
N SER A 418 -2.16 6.02 -9.27
CA SER A 418 -3.50 6.18 -9.88
C SER A 418 -4.64 5.65 -9.02
N GLY A 419 -4.39 4.63 -8.18
CA GLY A 419 -5.38 4.07 -7.25
C GLY A 419 -5.68 4.94 -6.03
N GLN A 420 -4.97 6.05 -5.85
CA GLN A 420 -5.10 6.94 -4.69
C GLN A 420 -6.04 8.13 -4.95
N GLU A 421 -6.64 8.20 -6.14
CA GLU A 421 -7.70 9.17 -6.44
C GLU A 421 -8.97 8.88 -5.63
N PHE A 422 -9.60 9.95 -5.10
CA PHE A 422 -10.84 9.85 -4.34
C PHE A 422 -11.75 11.08 -4.56
N ARG A 423 -13.03 10.97 -4.19
CA ARG A 423 -13.94 12.12 -4.09
C ARG A 423 -14.07 12.57 -2.65
N SER A 424 -14.16 13.88 -2.41
CA SER A 424 -14.33 14.41 -1.06
C SER A 424 -15.59 13.86 -0.37
N ASN A 425 -15.50 13.67 0.94
CA ASN A 425 -16.64 13.26 1.78
C ASN A 425 -17.47 14.49 2.20
N CYS A 426 -17.93 15.24 1.20
CA CYS A 426 -18.56 16.55 1.36
C CYS A 426 -19.70 16.76 0.37
N PHE A 427 -20.80 17.33 0.87
CA PHE A 427 -21.85 17.83 -0.01
C PHE A 427 -21.40 19.10 -0.73
N GLY A 428 -21.81 19.26 -1.99
CA GLY A 428 -21.65 20.51 -2.75
C GLY A 428 -20.24 20.78 -3.27
N GLY A 429 -19.40 19.75 -3.41
CA GLY A 429 -18.11 19.84 -4.10
C GLY A 429 -16.97 20.49 -3.31
N LEU A 430 -17.12 20.70 -2.00
CA LEU A 430 -16.02 21.13 -1.14
C LEU A 430 -14.92 20.07 -1.09
N LYS A 431 -13.64 20.48 -1.03
CA LYS A 431 -12.52 19.55 -0.87
C LYS A 431 -12.49 18.92 0.53
N PHE A 432 -12.95 19.64 1.54
CA PHE A 432 -13.03 19.19 2.93
C PHE A 432 -14.15 19.91 3.68
N CYS A 433 -14.75 19.20 4.64
CA CYS A 433 -15.81 19.62 5.56
C CYS A 433 -15.29 19.27 6.96
#